data_AF-A0A7H8IT65-F1
#
_entry.id   AF-A0A7H8IT65-F1
#
_cell.length_a   1.000
_cell.length_b   1.000
_cell.length_c   1.000
_cell.angle_alpha   90.00
_cell.angle_beta   90.00
_cell.angle_gamma   90.00
#
_symmetry.space_group_name_H-M   'P 1'
#
loop_
_entity.id
_entity.type
_entity.pdbx_description
1 polymer ?
#
loop_
_entity_poly.entity_id
_entity_poly.type
_entity_poly.pdbx_seq_one_letter_code
_entity_poly.pdbx_strand_id
1 'polypeptide(L)' 'MSLAGRAEAPIGRTDRFFIGGQWVAPSSSAMIDVIDSATEELYFRVAQAQAADMSRVRSHGRHP' A
#
# COMPACT_ATOMS: atom_id res chain seq x y z
N MET A 1 -11.30 25.26 19.67
CA MET A 1 -10.10 25.01 18.84
C MET A 1 -10.20 23.61 18.25
N SER A 2 -10.39 23.45 16.95
CA SER A 2 -10.25 22.14 16.27
C SER A 2 -8.95 22.16 15.49
N LEU A 3 -7.99 21.31 15.87
CA LEU A 3 -6.67 21.22 15.24
C LEU A 3 -6.46 19.92 14.47
N ALA A 4 -7.49 19.08 14.31
CA ALA A 4 -7.36 17.90 13.49
C ALA A 4 -7.63 18.26 12.02
N GLY A 5 -6.68 18.95 11.37
CA GLY A 5 -6.57 18.80 9.92
C GLY A 5 -6.41 17.32 9.65
N ARG A 6 -7.32 16.73 8.85
CA ARG A 6 -7.33 15.30 8.52
C ARG A 6 -5.90 14.87 8.21
N ALA A 7 -5.29 14.14 9.15
CA ALA A 7 -3.92 13.74 8.99
C ALA A 7 -3.91 12.75 7.83
N GLU A 8 -3.20 13.06 6.76
CA GLU A 8 -2.88 12.09 5.73
C GLU A 8 -1.51 11.52 6.09
N ALA A 9 -1.34 10.21 5.93
CA ALA A 9 -0.05 9.58 6.24
C ALA A 9 1.06 10.20 5.38
N PRO A 10 2.21 10.60 5.94
CA PRO A 10 3.30 11.23 5.19
C PRO A 10 4.13 10.19 4.42
N ILE A 11 3.46 9.35 3.63
CA ILE A 11 4.05 8.24 2.88
C ILE A 11 3.68 8.36 1.40
N GLY A 12 4.62 8.07 0.51
CA GLY A 12 4.42 8.13 -0.93
C GLY A 12 4.21 6.75 -1.56
N ARG A 13 3.61 6.73 -2.76
CA ARG A 13 3.45 5.53 -3.63
C ARG A 13 2.68 4.38 -2.95
N THR A 14 1.62 4.70 -2.21
CA THR A 14 0.74 3.70 -1.56
C THR A 14 -0.02 2.83 -2.57
N ASP A 15 -0.05 3.24 -3.84
CA ASP A 15 -0.64 2.56 -4.98
C ASP A 15 0.29 1.50 -5.61
N ARG A 16 1.47 1.24 -5.03
CA ARG A 16 2.49 0.36 -5.64
C ARG A 16 3.14 -0.57 -4.62
N PHE A 17 3.64 -1.70 -5.11
CA PHE A 17 4.46 -2.62 -4.33
C PHE A 17 5.95 -2.38 -4.57
N PHE A 18 6.76 -2.55 -3.55
CA PHE A 18 8.21 -2.55 -3.69
C PHE A 18 8.71 -3.99 -3.80
N ILE A 19 9.08 -4.41 -5.01
CA ILE A 19 9.49 -5.79 -5.33
C ILE A 19 10.85 -5.76 -6.01
N GLY A 20 11.83 -6.49 -5.46
CA GLY A 20 13.16 -6.60 -6.08
C GLY A 20 13.89 -5.26 -6.24
N GLY A 21 13.67 -4.32 -5.33
CA GLY A 21 14.30 -2.99 -5.38
C GLY A 21 13.59 -1.97 -6.28
N GLN A 22 12.44 -2.31 -6.86
CA GLN A 22 11.69 -1.45 -7.78
C GLN A 22 10.24 -1.24 -7.32
N TRP A 23 9.67 -0.09 -7.68
CA TRP A 23 8.24 0.19 -7.48
C TRP A 23 7.42 -0.37 -8.64
N VAL A 24 6.66 -1.42 -8.36
CA VAL A 24 5.89 -2.20 -9.32
C VAL A 24 4.40 -1.87 -9.17
N ALA A 25 3.73 -1.63 -10.30
CA ALA A 25 2.29 -1.41 -10.32
C ALA A 25 1.54 -2.72 -9.95
N PRO A 26 0.49 -2.64 -9.12
CA PRO A 26 -0.31 -3.80 -8.74
C PRO A 26 -0.99 -4.42 -9.97
N SER A 27 -1.28 -5.72 -9.86
CA SER A 27 -2.00 -6.46 -10.90
C SER A 27 -3.50 -6.08 -11.01
N SER A 28 -4.01 -5.32 -10.05
CA SER A 28 -5.41 -4.87 -9.94
C SER A 28 -5.46 -3.45 -9.38
N SER A 29 -6.58 -2.75 -9.60
CA SER A 29 -6.88 -1.45 -8.98
C SER A 29 -7.55 -1.57 -7.59
N ALA A 30 -7.68 -2.79 -7.06
CA ALA A 30 -8.25 -3.02 -5.74
C ALA A 30 -7.36 -2.40 -4.64
N MET A 31 -8.01 -1.77 -3.66
CA MET A 31 -7.36 -1.06 -2.57
C MET A 31 -7.87 -1.56 -1.22
N ILE A 32 -7.04 -1.43 -0.18
CA ILE A 32 -7.40 -1.65 1.22
C ILE A 32 -7.50 -0.30 1.91
N ASP A 33 -8.59 -0.09 2.65
CA ASP A 33 -8.79 1.08 3.50
C ASP A 33 -8.02 0.90 4.82
N VAL A 34 -7.16 1.87 5.14
CA VAL A 34 -6.48 1.96 6.43
C VAL A 34 -7.28 2.91 7.29
N ILE A 35 -7.82 2.39 8.38
CA ILE A 35 -8.66 3.12 9.32
C ILE A 35 -7.82 3.52 10.54
N ASP A 36 -7.91 4.78 10.95
CA ASP A 36 -7.31 5.24 12.21
C ASP A 36 -8.09 4.62 13.38
N SER A 37 -7.42 3.81 14.20
CA SER A 37 -8.07 3.12 15.32
C SER A 37 -8.55 4.06 16.43
N ALA A 38 -8.06 5.31 16.50
CA ALA A 38 -8.50 6.27 17.50
C ALA A 38 -9.81 6.98 17.12
N THR A 39 -10.08 7.12 15.82
CA THR A 39 -11.22 7.89 15.29
C THR A 39 -12.20 7.05 14.47
N GLU A 40 -11.80 5.84 14.09
CA GLU A 40 -12.50 4.95 13.16
C GLU A 40 -12.73 5.56 11.77
N GLU A 41 -12.01 6.62 11.43
CA GLU A 41 -12.10 7.28 10.13
C GLU A 41 -11.07 6.74 9.13
N LEU A 42 -11.38 6.87 7.84
CA LEU A 42 -10.45 6.54 6.76
C LEU A 42 -9.22 7.46 6.80
N TYR A 43 -8.08 6.87 7.10
CA TYR A 43 -6.79 7.53 7.18
C TYR A 43 -6.11 7.61 5.81
N PHE A 44 -5.95 6.47 5.10
CA PHE A 44 -5.47 6.42 3.71
C PHE A 44 -5.78 5.05 3.07
N ARG A 45 -5.36 4.86 1.81
CA ARG A 45 -5.53 3.61 1.05
C ARG A 45 -4.21 3.05 0.55
N VAL A 46 -4.09 1.73 0.55
CA VAL A 46 -2.96 0.99 -0.03
C VAL A 46 -3.42 0.00 -1.09
N ALA A 47 -2.55 -0.31 -2.06
CA ALA A 47 -2.83 -1.33 -3.05
C ALA A 47 -3.08 -2.71 -2.40
N GLN A 48 -4.15 -3.38 -2.80
CA GLN A 48 -4.46 -4.74 -2.34
C GLN A 48 -3.71 -5.76 -3.20
N ALA A 49 -2.77 -6.49 -2.59
CA ALA A 49 -2.01 -7.51 -3.28
C ALA A 49 -2.89 -8.69 -3.69
N GLN A 50 -2.75 -9.13 -4.94
CA GLN A 50 -3.44 -10.31 -5.47
C GLN A 50 -2.45 -11.47 -5.67
N ALA A 51 -2.96 -12.66 -5.96
CA ALA A 51 -2.13 -13.85 -6.24
C ALA A 51 -1.12 -13.63 -7.38
N ALA A 52 -1.46 -12.81 -8.38
CA ALA A 52 -0.56 -12.46 -9.47
C ALA A 52 0.65 -11.62 -9.01
N ASP A 53 0.46 -10.73 -8.03
CA ASP A 53 1.54 -9.89 -7.48
C ASP A 53 2.55 -10.72 -6.68
N MET A 54 2.06 -11.67 -5.87
CA MET A 54 2.88 -12.63 -5.13
C MET A 54 3.81 -13.45 -6.05
N SER A 55 3.37 -13.72 -7.28
CA SER A 55 4.17 -14.45 -8.26
C SER A 55 5.37 -13.64 -8.76
N ARG A 56 5.27 -12.30 -8.81
CA ARG A 56 6.38 -11.40 -9.19
C ARG A 56 7.45 -11.28 -8.10
N VAL A 57 7.08 -11.53 -6.84
CA VAL A 57 8.04 -11.59 -5.72
C VAL A 57 8.99 -12.78 -5.89
N ARG A 58 8.45 -13.94 -6.27
CA ARG A 58 9.23 -15.17 -6.44
C ARG A 58 10.26 -15.10 -7.56
N SER A 59 10.01 -14.32 -8.63
CA SER A 59 10.99 -14.13 -9.70
C SER A 59 12.21 -13.30 -9.27
N HIS A 60 12.04 -12.38 -8.32
CA HIS A 60 13.13 -11.53 -7.81
C HIS A 60 13.82 -12.12 -6.57
N GLY A 61 13.14 -12.99 -5.81
CA GLY A 61 13.65 -13.57 -4.56
C GLY A 61 14.62 -14.75 -4.71
N ARG A 62 15.04 -15.11 -5.92
CA ARG A 62 16.09 -16.12 -6.11
C ARG A 62 17.47 -15.46 -6.06
N HIS A 63 17.99 -15.27 -4.85
CA HIS A 63 19.44 -15.18 -4.69
C HIS A 63 20.04 -16.57 -4.99
N PRO A 64 21.14 -16.69 -5.76
CA PRO A 64 21.90 -17.95 -5.82
C PRO A 64 22.42 -18.35 -4.44
#